data_AF-A0AAP8KD80-F1
#
_entry.id   AF-A0AAP8KD80-F1
#
_cell.length_a   1.000
_cell.length_b   1.000
_cell.length_c   1.000
_cell.angle_alpha   90.00
_cell.angle_beta   90.00
_cell.angle_gamma   90.00
#
_symmetry.space_group_name_H-M   'P 1'
#
loop_
_entity.id
_entity.type
_entity.pdbx_description
1 polymer ?
#
loop_
_entity_poly.entity_id
_entity_poly.type
_entity_poly.pdbx_seq_one_letter_code
_entity_poly.pdbx_strand_id
1 'polypeptide(L)'
;MIFDFDEIDEFENLEKSFEVVEKLRNSISVDRRKFVNFFEALELDPRESLEAIDRCETSLIIDTYTYSERLLKSTVYHILEFESNKNHSIDLFIEDKIPQARFVPNSKFEEFKKQIEKLSRNYKFFLKRTHPSVKPYDFMIDARHKYAHRHIAPPSLEQMKQSFEMISYLTWECQNCISSDRYKRNKLYEQYSRLQNETKKFFKKLDNVDKGNGEKIPRNSKIRHHPKLYSKVKEIRKIAKVIKNSIYIFEGLDVFIEYIDIIDRISNWDFREINLGTIESILKTLKENYG
;
A
#
# COMPACT_ATOMS: atom_id res chain seq x y z
N MET A 1 -8.78 2.05 -27.80
CA MET A 1 -8.15 2.21 -26.48
C MET A 1 -9.07 1.44 -25.53
N ILE A 2 -8.57 0.36 -24.96
CA ILE A 2 -9.38 -0.49 -24.06
C ILE A 2 -9.48 0.31 -22.76
N PHE A 3 -10.69 0.81 -22.48
CA PHE A 3 -11.09 1.78 -21.44
C PHE A 3 -10.84 3.27 -21.75
N ASP A 4 -11.89 4.07 -21.56
CA ASP A 4 -11.84 5.52 -21.33
C ASP A 4 -11.41 5.78 -19.87
N PHE A 5 -10.38 5.05 -19.42
CA PHE A 5 -9.81 5.09 -18.06
C PHE A 5 -8.31 5.26 -18.24
N ASP A 6 -7.87 6.52 -18.26
CA ASP A 6 -6.46 6.84 -18.16
C ASP A 6 -6.10 6.81 -16.67
N GLU A 7 -5.53 5.70 -16.22
CA GLU A 7 -5.23 5.48 -14.79
C GLU A 7 -4.29 6.56 -14.24
N ILE A 8 -3.36 7.08 -15.07
CA ILE A 8 -2.35 8.05 -14.64
C ILE A 8 -3.04 9.39 -14.44
N ASP A 9 -3.77 9.86 -15.46
CA ASP A 9 -4.48 11.13 -15.39
C ASP A 9 -5.56 11.12 -14.30
N GLU A 10 -6.31 10.02 -14.16
CA GLU A 10 -7.33 9.90 -13.11
C GLU A 10 -6.73 9.86 -11.71
N PHE A 11 -5.60 9.17 -11.53
CA PHE A 11 -4.90 9.16 -10.25
C PHE A 11 -4.35 10.56 -9.90
N GLU A 12 -3.72 11.25 -10.83
CA GLU A 12 -3.23 12.62 -10.62
C GLU A 12 -4.37 13.59 -10.26
N ASN A 13 -5.53 13.46 -10.91
CA ASN A 13 -6.70 14.29 -10.61
C ASN A 13 -7.26 14.00 -9.21
N LEU A 14 -7.21 12.73 -8.79
CA LEU A 14 -7.61 12.32 -7.44
C LEU A 14 -6.64 12.87 -6.39
N GLU A 15 -5.33 12.81 -6.62
CA GLU A 15 -4.31 13.40 -5.74
C GLU A 15 -4.46 14.91 -5.62
N LYS A 16 -4.62 15.63 -6.74
CA LYS A 16 -4.88 17.08 -6.75
C LYS A 16 -6.14 17.42 -5.95
N SER A 17 -7.21 16.66 -6.12
CA SER A 17 -8.45 16.84 -5.35
C SER A 17 -8.22 16.64 -3.85
N PHE A 18 -7.47 15.61 -3.46
CA PHE A 18 -7.10 15.36 -2.06
C PHE A 18 -6.31 16.52 -1.47
N GLU A 19 -5.27 16.99 -2.15
CA GLU A 19 -4.46 18.11 -1.66
C GLU A 19 -5.29 19.39 -1.44
N VAL A 20 -6.20 19.70 -2.35
CA VAL A 20 -7.08 20.87 -2.24
C VAL A 20 -8.00 20.74 -1.02
N VAL A 21 -8.64 19.58 -0.85
CA VAL A 21 -9.50 19.30 0.31
C VAL A 21 -8.69 19.39 1.61
N GLU A 22 -7.49 18.80 1.66
CA GLU A 22 -6.62 18.87 2.84
C GLU A 22 -6.25 20.31 3.20
N LYS A 23 -5.79 21.11 2.22
CA LYS A 23 -5.45 22.52 2.41
C LYS A 23 -6.64 23.34 2.89
N LEU A 24 -7.83 23.12 2.32
CA LEU A 24 -9.06 23.81 2.74
C LEU A 24 -9.39 23.49 4.20
N ARG A 25 -9.37 22.21 4.59
CA ARG A 25 -9.72 21.77 5.94
C ARG A 25 -8.76 22.31 6.98
N ASN A 26 -7.46 22.20 6.72
CA ASN A 26 -6.44 22.78 7.60
C ASN A 26 -6.61 24.29 7.75
N SER A 27 -6.90 25.01 6.67
CA SER A 27 -7.11 26.46 6.69
C SER A 27 -8.34 26.87 7.50
N ILE A 28 -9.45 26.14 7.36
CA ILE A 28 -10.69 26.38 8.11
C ILE A 28 -10.48 26.10 9.60
N SER A 29 -9.75 25.04 9.95
CA SER A 29 -9.43 24.73 11.35
C SER A 29 -8.56 25.81 12.00
N VAL A 30 -7.62 26.40 11.26
CA VAL A 30 -6.72 27.45 11.78
C VAL A 30 -7.44 28.79 11.92
N ASP A 31 -8.20 29.22 10.92
CA ASP A 31 -8.79 30.57 10.91
C ASP A 31 -10.23 30.61 10.41
N ARG A 32 -11.10 29.87 11.10
CA ARG A 32 -12.54 29.78 10.78
C ARG A 32 -13.21 31.14 10.62
N ARG A 33 -12.81 32.15 11.39
CA ARG A 33 -13.39 33.50 11.34
C ARG A 33 -13.15 34.19 9.99
N LYS A 34 -11.96 34.02 9.39
CA LYS A 34 -11.70 34.57 8.05
C LYS A 34 -12.62 33.97 6.99
N PHE A 35 -12.88 32.67 7.06
CA PHE A 35 -13.79 31.99 6.14
C PHE A 35 -15.23 32.47 6.33
N VAL A 36 -15.70 32.59 7.57
CA VAL A 36 -17.04 33.14 7.87
C VAL A 36 -17.19 34.55 7.30
N ASN A 37 -16.25 35.44 7.60
CA ASN A 37 -16.27 36.82 7.10
C ASN A 37 -16.21 36.87 5.55
N PHE A 38 -15.46 35.97 4.93
CA PHE A 38 -15.38 35.85 3.48
C PHE A 38 -16.72 35.43 2.86
N PHE A 39 -17.39 34.43 3.43
CA PHE A 39 -18.71 34.00 2.96
C PHE A 39 -19.76 35.09 3.16
N GLU A 40 -19.78 35.74 4.33
CA GLU A 40 -20.68 36.87 4.60
C GLU A 40 -20.46 38.04 3.62
N ALA A 41 -19.20 38.34 3.28
CA ALA A 41 -18.88 39.38 2.30
C ALA A 41 -19.34 39.05 0.87
N LEU A 42 -19.57 37.77 0.57
CA LEU A 42 -20.15 37.29 -0.68
C LEU A 42 -21.68 37.09 -0.60
N GLU A 43 -22.31 37.49 0.50
CA GLU A 43 -23.73 37.28 0.78
C GLU A 43 -24.14 35.80 0.78
N LEU A 44 -23.21 34.91 1.14
CA LEU A 44 -23.43 33.48 1.30
C LEU A 44 -23.64 33.11 2.77
N ASP A 45 -24.55 32.17 3.05
CA ASP A 45 -24.69 31.62 4.39
C ASP A 45 -23.42 30.85 4.78
N PRO A 46 -22.73 31.23 5.88
CA PRO A 46 -21.47 30.58 6.26
C PRO A 46 -21.64 29.11 6.63
N ARG A 47 -22.80 28.71 7.14
CA ARG A 47 -23.05 27.32 7.52
C ARG A 47 -23.23 26.46 6.28
N GLU A 48 -24.08 26.88 5.33
CA GLU A 48 -24.27 26.18 4.06
C GLU A 48 -22.97 26.08 3.25
N SER A 49 -22.15 27.14 3.27
CA SER A 49 -20.85 27.17 2.59
C SER A 49 -19.86 26.17 3.20
N LEU A 50 -19.82 26.05 4.53
CA LEU A 50 -19.01 25.05 5.22
C LEU A 50 -19.52 23.63 4.97
N GLU A 51 -20.84 23.42 4.95
CA GLU A 51 -21.44 22.14 4.60
C GLU A 51 -21.13 21.73 3.15
N ALA A 52 -21.06 22.70 2.21
CA ALA A 52 -20.64 22.44 0.84
C ALA A 52 -19.18 21.96 0.76
N ILE A 53 -18.30 22.51 1.61
CA ILE A 53 -16.92 22.04 1.73
C ILE A 53 -16.85 20.63 2.32
N ASP A 54 -17.69 20.30 3.30
CA ASP A 54 -17.79 18.94 3.85
C ASP A 54 -18.26 17.92 2.77
N ARG A 55 -19.08 18.35 1.81
CA ARG A 55 -19.46 17.50 0.66
C ARG A 55 -18.29 17.19 -0.27
N CYS A 56 -17.26 18.04 -0.34
CA CYS A 56 -16.06 17.76 -1.11
C CYS A 56 -15.29 16.55 -0.56
N GLU A 57 -15.20 16.39 0.78
CA GLU A 57 -14.61 15.20 1.41
C GLU A 57 -15.36 13.92 1.02
N THR A 58 -16.69 14.01 1.01
CA THR A 58 -17.55 12.90 0.61
C THR A 58 -17.35 12.54 -0.86
N SER A 59 -17.31 13.54 -1.76
CA SER A 59 -17.04 13.31 -3.19
C SER A 59 -15.71 12.59 -3.36
N LEU A 60 -14.67 13.05 -2.66
CA LEU A 60 -13.35 12.47 -2.73
C LEU A 60 -13.35 10.97 -2.39
N ILE A 61 -14.10 10.54 -1.37
CA ILE A 61 -14.24 9.12 -1.01
C ILE A 61 -14.92 8.32 -2.13
N ILE A 62 -15.95 8.89 -2.75
CA ILE A 62 -16.66 8.25 -3.86
C ILE A 62 -15.72 8.11 -5.06
N ASP A 63 -14.97 9.15 -5.38
CA ASP A 63 -14.02 9.16 -6.50
C ASP A 63 -12.89 8.17 -6.25
N THR A 64 -12.37 8.13 -5.02
CA THR A 64 -11.32 7.22 -4.56
C THR A 64 -11.73 5.75 -4.67
N TYR A 65 -12.96 5.43 -4.23
CA TYR A 65 -13.53 4.10 -4.39
C TYR A 65 -13.68 3.75 -5.88
N THR A 66 -14.23 4.69 -6.67
CA THR A 66 -14.55 4.48 -8.08
C THR A 66 -13.28 4.22 -8.88
N TYR A 67 -12.22 4.99 -8.59
CA TYR A 67 -10.89 4.77 -9.10
C TYR A 67 -10.39 3.35 -8.79
N SER A 68 -10.48 2.91 -7.53
CA SER A 68 -10.01 1.58 -7.11
C SER A 68 -10.76 0.43 -7.82
N GLU A 69 -12.07 0.58 -8.02
CA GLU A 69 -12.89 -0.38 -8.79
C GLU A 69 -12.49 -0.41 -10.27
N ARG A 70 -12.35 0.76 -10.90
CA ARG A 70 -11.97 0.89 -12.30
C ARG A 70 -10.55 0.39 -12.56
N LEU A 71 -9.61 0.66 -11.65
CA LEU A 71 -8.24 0.17 -11.71
C LEU A 71 -8.20 -1.36 -11.72
N LEU A 72 -8.88 -2.01 -10.78
CA LEU A 72 -8.95 -3.48 -10.72
C LEU A 72 -9.61 -4.05 -11.97
N LYS A 73 -10.73 -3.46 -12.38
CA LYS A 73 -11.47 -3.88 -13.57
C LYS A 73 -10.60 -3.80 -14.82
N SER A 74 -9.99 -2.64 -15.07
CA SER A 74 -9.10 -2.41 -16.21
C SER A 74 -7.94 -3.40 -16.23
N THR A 75 -7.29 -3.59 -15.09
CA THR A 75 -6.15 -4.53 -14.94
C THR A 75 -6.57 -5.97 -15.24
N VAL A 76 -7.74 -6.42 -14.76
CA VAL A 76 -8.25 -7.77 -15.04
C VAL A 76 -8.45 -7.98 -16.54
N TYR A 77 -9.11 -7.06 -17.23
CA TYR A 77 -9.33 -7.18 -18.67
C TYR A 77 -8.02 -7.10 -19.47
N HIS A 78 -7.05 -6.29 -19.02
CA HIS A 78 -5.73 -6.23 -19.63
C HIS A 78 -4.97 -7.55 -19.49
N ILE A 79 -4.96 -8.17 -18.31
CA ILE A 79 -4.33 -9.49 -18.09
C ILE A 79 -4.98 -10.57 -18.96
N LEU A 80 -6.30 -10.47 -19.19
CA LEU A 80 -7.05 -11.41 -20.03
C LEU A 80 -6.91 -11.13 -21.54
N GLU A 81 -6.20 -10.07 -21.94
CA GLU A 81 -6.08 -9.60 -23.31
C GLU A 81 -7.45 -9.36 -23.98
N PHE A 82 -8.48 -8.98 -23.22
CA PHE A 82 -9.83 -8.75 -23.76
C PHE A 82 -9.80 -7.64 -24.82
N GLU A 83 -10.42 -7.89 -25.98
CA GLU A 83 -10.43 -7.02 -27.19
C GLU A 83 -9.06 -6.77 -27.84
N SER A 84 -7.97 -7.24 -27.23
CA SER A 84 -6.62 -7.23 -27.81
C SER A 84 -6.17 -8.62 -28.24
N ASN A 85 -6.95 -9.66 -27.91
CA ASN A 85 -6.70 -11.03 -28.32
C ASN A 85 -6.94 -11.19 -29.82
N LYS A 86 -6.08 -11.97 -30.48
CA LYS A 86 -6.29 -12.33 -31.90
C LYS A 86 -7.48 -13.26 -32.11
N ASN A 87 -7.94 -13.94 -31.06
CA ASN A 87 -9.02 -14.91 -31.12
C ASN A 87 -10.30 -14.33 -30.50
N HIS A 88 -11.21 -13.89 -31.38
CA HIS A 88 -12.51 -13.33 -30.99
C HIS A 88 -13.38 -14.27 -30.13
N SER A 89 -13.21 -15.58 -30.24
CA SER A 89 -13.97 -16.53 -29.40
C SER A 89 -13.58 -16.43 -27.92
N ILE A 90 -12.34 -16.01 -27.63
CA ILE A 90 -11.88 -15.75 -26.26
C ILE A 90 -12.58 -14.50 -25.72
N ASP A 91 -12.71 -13.45 -26.52
CA ASP A 91 -13.43 -12.23 -26.11
C ASP A 91 -14.91 -12.53 -25.80
N LEU A 92 -15.59 -13.28 -26.67
CA LEU A 92 -16.97 -13.70 -26.43
C LEU A 92 -17.12 -14.52 -25.15
N PHE A 93 -16.14 -15.40 -24.86
CA PHE A 93 -16.12 -16.18 -23.63
C PHE A 93 -15.88 -15.31 -22.38
N ILE A 94 -14.96 -14.33 -22.47
CA ILE A 94 -14.70 -13.38 -21.40
C ILE A 94 -15.96 -12.55 -21.14
N GLU A 95 -16.60 -12.00 -22.17
CA GLU A 95 -17.81 -11.18 -22.02
C GLU A 95 -18.99 -12.00 -21.47
N ASP A 96 -19.10 -13.30 -21.80
CA ASP A 96 -20.10 -14.19 -21.17
C ASP A 96 -19.83 -14.40 -19.67
N LYS A 97 -18.56 -14.59 -19.28
CA LYS A 97 -18.19 -14.92 -17.89
C LYS A 97 -18.04 -13.71 -16.98
N ILE A 98 -17.56 -12.61 -17.53
CA ILE A 98 -17.26 -11.36 -16.84
C ILE A 98 -17.74 -10.24 -17.78
N PRO A 99 -19.05 -9.96 -17.85
CA PRO A 99 -19.56 -8.94 -18.76
C PRO A 99 -19.09 -7.55 -18.36
N GLN A 100 -18.56 -6.77 -19.30
CA GLN A 100 -18.02 -5.45 -19.01
C GLN A 100 -19.08 -4.52 -18.38
N ALA A 101 -20.32 -4.59 -18.84
CA ALA A 101 -21.41 -3.74 -18.35
C ALA A 101 -21.84 -4.01 -16.90
N ARG A 102 -21.56 -5.20 -16.36
CA ARG A 102 -22.08 -5.64 -15.05
C ARG A 102 -21.00 -6.05 -14.06
N PHE A 103 -19.76 -6.22 -14.51
CA PHE A 103 -18.66 -6.58 -13.63
C PHE A 103 -18.29 -5.41 -12.72
N VAL A 104 -18.53 -5.60 -11.42
CA VAL A 104 -18.21 -4.69 -10.32
C VAL A 104 -17.30 -5.45 -9.36
N PRO A 105 -15.97 -5.34 -9.50
CA PRO A 105 -15.05 -6.12 -8.69
C PRO A 105 -15.02 -5.62 -7.24
N ASN A 106 -14.81 -6.56 -6.30
CA ASN A 106 -14.54 -6.19 -4.92
C ASN A 106 -13.11 -5.65 -4.80
N SER A 107 -13.00 -4.34 -4.58
CA SER A 107 -11.74 -3.61 -4.52
C SER A 107 -11.06 -3.64 -3.14
N LYS A 108 -11.62 -4.32 -2.12
CA LYS A 108 -10.91 -4.54 -0.85
C LYS A 108 -9.59 -5.25 -1.07
N PHE A 109 -8.58 -4.89 -0.29
CA PHE A 109 -7.18 -5.20 -0.56
C PHE A 109 -6.92 -6.70 -0.81
N GLU A 110 -7.40 -7.58 0.06
CA GLU A 110 -7.15 -9.02 -0.08
C GLU A 110 -7.86 -9.64 -1.28
N GLU A 111 -9.07 -9.18 -1.63
CA GLU A 111 -9.78 -9.70 -2.81
C GLU A 111 -9.21 -9.11 -4.10
N PHE A 112 -8.80 -7.84 -4.08
CA PHE A 112 -8.04 -7.20 -5.16
C PHE A 112 -6.78 -8.00 -5.46
N LYS A 113 -5.92 -8.18 -4.45
CA LYS A 113 -4.67 -8.96 -4.54
C LYS A 113 -4.93 -10.36 -5.08
N LYS A 114 -5.91 -11.07 -4.52
CA LYS A 114 -6.23 -12.45 -4.92
C LYS A 114 -6.67 -12.55 -6.38
N GLN A 115 -7.47 -11.61 -6.87
CA GLN A 115 -7.90 -11.60 -8.28
C GLN A 115 -6.70 -11.44 -9.22
N ILE A 116 -5.82 -10.47 -8.96
CA ILE A 116 -4.63 -10.25 -9.77
C ILE A 116 -3.67 -11.44 -9.70
N GLU A 117 -3.34 -11.92 -8.50
CA GLU A 117 -2.41 -13.06 -8.34
C GLU A 117 -2.95 -14.37 -8.93
N LYS A 118 -4.28 -14.53 -9.03
CA LYS A 118 -4.92 -15.71 -9.65
C LYS A 118 -4.77 -15.68 -11.18
N LEU A 119 -4.95 -14.50 -11.79
CA LEU A 119 -4.86 -14.34 -13.24
C LEU A 119 -3.41 -14.21 -13.72
N SER A 120 -2.54 -13.66 -12.89
CA SER A 120 -1.17 -13.29 -13.24
C SER A 120 -0.16 -14.27 -12.65
N ARG A 121 0.27 -15.25 -13.45
CA ARG A 121 1.20 -16.32 -13.02
C ARG A 121 2.51 -15.73 -12.47
N ASN A 122 2.96 -16.23 -11.32
CA ASN A 122 4.18 -15.76 -10.63
C ASN A 122 4.17 -14.27 -10.23
N TYR A 123 3.00 -13.62 -10.21
CA TYR A 123 2.86 -12.30 -9.64
C TYR A 123 2.43 -12.41 -8.17
N LYS A 124 3.07 -11.65 -7.29
CA LYS A 124 2.78 -11.64 -5.86
C LYS A 124 2.96 -10.26 -5.28
N PHE A 125 1.97 -9.75 -4.56
CA PHE A 125 2.02 -8.42 -3.95
C PHE A 125 3.02 -8.39 -2.80
N PHE A 126 3.77 -7.29 -2.69
CA PHE A 126 4.69 -7.05 -1.58
C PHE A 126 3.94 -6.97 -0.25
N LEU A 127 2.90 -6.13 -0.19
CA LEU A 127 2.14 -5.91 1.04
C LEU A 127 1.19 -7.08 1.36
N LYS A 128 0.84 -7.17 2.64
CA LYS A 128 -0.10 -8.16 3.18
C LYS A 128 -1.19 -7.43 3.96
N ARG A 129 -2.28 -8.14 4.24
CA ARG A 129 -3.39 -7.67 5.09
C ARG A 129 -2.98 -6.99 6.40
N THR A 130 -1.84 -7.38 6.97
CA THR A 130 -1.35 -6.86 8.25
C THR A 130 -0.72 -5.48 8.17
N HIS A 131 -0.41 -4.99 6.96
CA HIS A 131 0.20 -3.66 6.80
C HIS A 131 -0.74 -2.56 7.33
N PRO A 132 -0.23 -1.56 8.07
CA PRO A 132 -1.06 -0.53 8.72
C PRO A 132 -2.02 0.19 7.78
N SER A 133 -1.59 0.51 6.56
CA SER A 133 -2.38 1.26 5.58
C SER A 133 -3.54 0.46 4.96
N VAL A 134 -3.57 -0.88 5.10
CA VAL A 134 -4.65 -1.73 4.52
C VAL A 134 -5.99 -1.50 5.21
N LYS A 135 -6.02 -1.35 6.54
CA LYS A 135 -7.27 -1.15 7.28
C LYS A 135 -7.97 0.17 6.94
N PRO A 136 -7.27 1.33 6.92
CA PRO A 136 -7.84 2.59 6.42
C PRO A 136 -8.41 2.46 5.01
N TYR A 137 -7.66 1.85 4.10
CA TYR A 137 -8.12 1.62 2.72
C TYR A 137 -9.41 0.78 2.68
N ASP A 138 -9.43 -0.40 3.30
CA ASP A 138 -10.64 -1.25 3.32
C ASP A 138 -11.83 -0.56 3.99
N PHE A 139 -11.56 0.28 5.01
CA PHE A 139 -12.58 1.09 5.66
C PHE A 139 -13.14 2.16 4.72
N MET A 140 -12.30 2.82 3.93
CA MET A 140 -12.73 3.78 2.91
C MET A 140 -13.59 3.11 1.83
N ILE A 141 -13.20 1.91 1.38
CA ILE A 141 -14.01 1.10 0.45
C ILE A 141 -15.39 0.77 1.06
N ASP A 142 -15.43 0.39 2.34
CA ASP A 142 -16.69 0.15 3.07
C ASP A 142 -17.51 1.41 3.32
N ALA A 143 -16.85 2.56 3.53
CA ALA A 143 -17.48 3.83 3.82
C ALA A 143 -18.35 4.29 2.65
N ARG A 144 -17.95 4.04 1.39
CA ARG A 144 -18.79 4.29 0.20
C ARG A 144 -20.13 3.54 0.27
N HIS A 145 -20.07 2.24 0.59
CA HIS A 145 -21.28 1.41 0.73
C HIS A 145 -22.17 1.87 1.88
N LYS A 146 -21.57 2.32 2.99
CA LYS A 146 -22.31 2.79 4.17
C LYS A 146 -22.87 4.21 4.00
N TYR A 147 -22.15 5.09 3.32
CA TYR A 147 -22.61 6.44 3.01
C TYR A 147 -23.84 6.39 2.10
N ALA A 148 -23.76 5.62 1.01
CA ALA A 148 -24.86 5.45 0.05
C ALA A 148 -26.15 4.86 0.66
N HIS A 149 -26.04 4.12 1.77
CA HIS A 149 -27.18 3.44 2.40
C HIS A 149 -27.61 3.99 3.77
N ARG A 150 -26.73 4.68 4.51
CA ARG A 150 -26.95 4.96 5.95
C ARG A 150 -26.49 6.35 6.43
N HIS A 151 -26.01 7.24 5.55
CA HIS A 151 -25.56 8.60 5.92
C HIS A 151 -24.50 8.60 7.07
N ILE A 152 -23.67 7.56 7.14
CA ILE A 152 -22.60 7.47 8.15
C ILE A 152 -21.49 8.45 7.76
N ALA A 153 -20.97 9.18 8.75
CA ALA A 153 -19.93 10.18 8.56
C ALA A 153 -18.70 9.59 7.84
N PRO A 154 -18.09 10.35 6.91
CA PRO A 154 -16.92 9.90 6.15
C PRO A 154 -15.71 9.62 7.07
N PRO A 155 -14.74 8.79 6.63
CA PRO A 155 -13.43 8.68 7.28
C PRO A 155 -12.79 10.06 7.51
N SER A 156 -11.99 10.16 8.56
CA SER A 156 -11.23 11.39 8.80
C SER A 156 -10.23 11.63 7.65
N LEU A 157 -9.81 12.88 7.47
CA LEU A 157 -8.80 13.26 6.49
C LEU A 157 -7.48 12.48 6.64
N GLU A 158 -7.07 12.17 7.86
CA GLU A 158 -5.90 11.33 8.16
C GLU A 158 -6.09 9.88 7.67
N GLN A 159 -7.28 9.30 7.87
CA GLN A 159 -7.61 7.98 7.36
C GLN A 159 -7.69 7.98 5.82
N MET A 160 -8.16 9.08 5.22
CA MET A 160 -8.13 9.26 3.78
C MET A 160 -6.68 9.28 3.27
N LYS A 161 -5.78 10.05 3.90
CA LYS A 161 -4.36 10.08 3.52
C LYS A 161 -3.73 8.68 3.44
N GLN A 162 -3.88 7.87 4.48
CA GLN A 162 -3.38 6.49 4.49
C GLN A 162 -4.02 5.60 3.42
N SER A 163 -5.27 5.90 3.03
CA SER A 163 -5.95 5.22 1.93
C SER A 163 -5.37 5.62 0.57
N PHE A 164 -5.00 6.89 0.38
CA PHE A 164 -4.32 7.39 -0.81
C PHE A 164 -2.96 6.72 -1.02
N GLU A 165 -2.16 6.57 0.04
CA GLU A 165 -0.89 5.85 -0.02
C GLU A 165 -1.09 4.41 -0.53
N MET A 166 -2.14 3.73 -0.06
CA MET A 166 -2.48 2.39 -0.56
C MET A 166 -2.94 2.39 -2.01
N ILE A 167 -3.64 3.42 -2.47
CA ILE A 167 -4.09 3.50 -3.85
C ILE A 167 -2.93 3.75 -4.79
N SER A 168 -2.01 4.65 -4.44
CA SER A 168 -0.75 4.84 -5.14
C SER A 168 -0.01 3.50 -5.32
N TYR A 169 0.08 2.72 -4.24
CA TYR A 169 0.64 1.37 -4.27
C TYR A 169 -0.13 0.40 -5.17
N LEU A 170 -1.46 0.38 -5.12
CA LEU A 170 -2.28 -0.50 -5.96
C LEU A 170 -2.15 -0.13 -7.45
N THR A 171 -2.12 1.17 -7.78
CA THR A 171 -1.86 1.67 -9.14
C THR A 171 -0.50 1.15 -9.61
N TRP A 172 0.54 1.36 -8.81
CA TRP A 172 1.88 0.88 -9.11
C TRP A 172 1.95 -0.65 -9.28
N GLU A 173 1.25 -1.42 -8.45
CA GLU A 173 1.16 -2.89 -8.60
C GLU A 173 0.45 -3.29 -9.89
N CYS A 174 -0.62 -2.60 -10.27
CA CYS A 174 -1.34 -2.88 -11.51
C CYS A 174 -0.47 -2.59 -12.74
N GLN A 175 0.19 -1.44 -12.76
CA GLN A 175 1.17 -1.05 -13.78
C GLN A 175 2.28 -2.09 -13.93
N ASN A 176 2.91 -2.49 -12.84
CA ASN A 176 4.00 -3.48 -12.86
C ASN A 176 3.52 -4.90 -13.19
N CYS A 177 2.23 -5.20 -13.01
CA CYS A 177 1.65 -6.47 -13.39
C CYS A 177 1.54 -6.62 -14.91
N ILE A 178 1.16 -5.53 -15.59
CA ILE A 178 0.91 -5.49 -17.03
C ILE A 178 2.10 -4.96 -17.86
N SER A 179 3.06 -4.27 -17.23
CA SER A 179 4.22 -3.71 -17.94
C SER A 179 5.27 -4.75 -18.33
N SER A 180 6.09 -4.39 -19.31
CA SER A 180 7.30 -5.14 -19.68
C SER A 180 8.37 -5.20 -18.58
N ASP A 181 8.34 -4.27 -17.61
CA ASP A 181 9.30 -4.21 -16.51
C ASP A 181 8.99 -5.15 -15.34
N ARG A 182 7.90 -5.92 -15.44
CA ARG A 182 7.49 -6.97 -14.49
C ARG A 182 8.62 -7.86 -14.01
N TYR A 183 9.59 -8.20 -14.87
CA TYR A 183 10.74 -9.03 -14.50
C TYR A 183 11.61 -8.40 -13.41
N LYS A 184 11.92 -7.08 -13.51
CA LYS A 184 12.73 -6.37 -12.52
C LYS A 184 12.03 -6.35 -11.17
N ARG A 185 10.74 -6.01 -11.17
CA ARG A 185 9.87 -6.01 -9.99
C ARG A 185 9.78 -7.39 -9.35
N ASN A 186 9.61 -8.45 -10.14
CA ASN A 186 9.57 -9.83 -9.61
C ASN A 186 10.89 -10.27 -8.99
N LYS A 187 12.02 -9.90 -9.59
CA LYS A 187 13.35 -10.16 -9.00
C LYS A 187 13.53 -9.46 -7.66
N LEU A 188 13.01 -8.23 -7.52
CA LEU A 188 12.97 -7.53 -6.23
C LEU A 188 12.07 -8.27 -5.23
N TYR A 189 10.88 -8.72 -5.66
CA TYR A 189 9.97 -9.52 -4.84
C TYR A 189 10.63 -10.80 -4.30
N GLU A 190 11.44 -11.49 -5.11
CA GLU A 190 12.18 -12.67 -4.66
C GLU A 190 13.14 -12.32 -3.52
N GLN A 191 13.89 -11.23 -3.61
CA GLN A 191 14.78 -10.81 -2.52
C GLN A 191 13.99 -10.37 -1.28
N TYR A 192 12.89 -9.65 -1.47
CA TYR A 192 11.96 -9.29 -0.41
C TYR A 192 11.44 -10.54 0.33
N SER A 193 10.97 -11.56 -0.41
CA SER A 193 10.49 -12.83 0.17
C SER A 193 11.60 -13.59 0.89
N ARG A 194 12.82 -13.60 0.34
CA ARG A 194 13.99 -14.19 0.99
C ARG A 194 14.33 -13.47 2.30
N LEU A 195 14.24 -12.15 2.32
CA LEU A 195 14.45 -11.35 3.53
C LEU A 195 13.42 -11.72 4.60
N GLN A 196 12.12 -11.76 4.27
CA GLN A 196 11.06 -12.19 5.19
C GLN A 196 11.35 -13.59 5.77
N ASN A 197 11.78 -14.53 4.93
CA ASN A 197 12.07 -15.90 5.33
C ASN A 197 13.28 -15.99 6.26
N GLU A 198 14.38 -15.28 5.98
CA GLU A 198 15.54 -15.25 6.88
C GLU A 198 15.23 -14.53 8.19
N THR A 199 14.41 -13.48 8.17
CA THR A 199 13.90 -12.82 9.39
C THR A 199 13.10 -13.79 10.26
N LYS A 200 12.19 -14.58 9.67
CA LYS A 200 11.45 -15.63 10.40
C LYS A 200 12.38 -16.70 11.00
N LYS A 201 13.39 -17.12 10.24
CA LYS A 201 14.41 -18.08 10.73
C LYS A 201 15.24 -17.50 11.86
N PHE A 202 15.58 -16.21 11.82
CA PHE A 202 16.26 -15.51 12.91
C PHE A 202 15.45 -15.56 14.20
N PHE A 203 14.17 -15.17 14.17
CA PHE A 203 13.30 -15.22 15.35
C PHE A 203 13.12 -16.63 15.89
N LYS A 204 12.87 -17.63 15.03
CA LYS A 204 12.80 -19.03 15.46
C LYS A 204 14.10 -19.49 16.14
N LYS A 205 15.25 -19.02 15.67
CA LYS A 205 16.55 -19.36 16.27
C LYS A 205 16.75 -18.65 17.61
N LEU A 206 16.36 -17.38 17.70
CA LEU A 206 16.40 -16.59 18.92
C LEU A 206 15.57 -17.25 20.03
N ASP A 207 14.32 -17.62 19.73
CA ASP A 207 13.44 -18.33 20.65
C ASP A 207 14.04 -19.66 21.14
N ASN A 208 14.68 -20.42 20.25
CA ASN A 208 15.31 -21.69 20.61
C ASN A 208 16.52 -21.51 21.54
N VAL A 209 17.29 -20.42 21.37
CA VAL A 209 18.42 -20.13 22.25
C VAL A 209 17.93 -19.65 23.61
N ASP A 210 16.93 -18.76 23.63
CA ASP A 210 16.32 -18.25 24.85
C ASP A 210 15.64 -19.36 25.67
N LYS A 211 15.06 -20.39 25.02
CA LYS A 211 14.46 -21.56 25.70
C LYS A 211 15.47 -22.64 26.11
N GLY A 212 16.49 -22.89 25.28
CA GLY A 212 17.44 -23.98 25.50
C GLY A 212 18.44 -23.72 26.63
N ASN A 213 18.71 -22.45 26.95
CA ASN A 213 19.69 -22.05 27.96
C ASN A 213 19.08 -21.78 29.35
N GLY A 214 17.75 -21.87 29.51
CA GLY A 214 17.06 -21.49 30.76
C GLY A 214 17.06 -19.98 31.07
N GLU A 215 17.95 -19.22 30.44
CA GLU A 215 18.08 -17.76 30.55
C GLU A 215 18.03 -17.10 29.17
N LYS A 216 17.29 -15.98 29.07
CA LYS A 216 17.23 -15.17 27.86
C LYS A 216 18.56 -14.48 27.60
N ILE A 217 18.99 -14.42 26.34
CA ILE A 217 20.16 -13.63 25.97
C ILE A 217 19.91 -12.15 26.29
N PRO A 218 20.80 -11.48 27.05
CA PRO A 218 20.71 -10.05 27.29
C PRO A 218 20.68 -9.26 25.99
N ARG A 219 19.69 -8.38 25.80
CA ARG A 219 19.51 -7.65 24.54
C ARG A 219 20.57 -6.57 24.30
N ASN A 220 21.29 -6.16 25.33
CA ASN A 220 22.48 -5.32 25.20
C ASN A 220 23.73 -6.07 24.72
N SER A 221 23.71 -7.41 24.65
CA SER A 221 24.85 -8.20 24.19
C SER A 221 25.15 -7.98 22.69
N LYS A 222 26.43 -7.89 22.33
CA LYS A 222 26.84 -7.71 20.94
C LYS A 222 26.56 -8.99 20.14
N ILE A 223 25.99 -8.86 18.95
CA ILE A 223 25.58 -10.01 18.13
C ILE A 223 26.73 -10.96 17.79
N ARG A 224 27.96 -10.44 17.65
CA ARG A 224 29.17 -11.21 17.35
C ARG A 224 29.47 -12.31 18.37
N HIS A 225 29.03 -12.15 19.62
CA HIS A 225 29.24 -13.14 20.68
C HIS A 225 28.25 -14.31 20.60
N HIS A 226 27.31 -14.27 19.64
CA HIS A 226 26.29 -15.30 19.43
C HIS A 226 26.41 -15.88 18.01
N PRO A 227 27.39 -16.78 17.74
CA PRO A 227 27.75 -17.21 16.37
C PRO A 227 26.56 -17.73 15.54
N LYS A 228 25.64 -18.46 16.19
CA LYS A 228 24.44 -19.00 15.53
C LYS A 228 23.51 -17.89 15.04
N LEU A 229 23.28 -16.84 15.84
CA LEU A 229 22.46 -15.69 15.47
C LEU A 229 23.20 -14.77 14.51
N TYR A 230 24.49 -14.54 14.76
CA TYR A 230 25.38 -13.76 13.91
C TYR A 230 25.35 -14.21 12.45
N SER A 231 25.43 -15.52 12.20
CA SER A 231 25.35 -16.06 10.82
C SER A 231 24.05 -15.66 10.10
N LYS A 232 22.91 -15.67 10.81
CA LYS A 232 21.61 -15.26 10.26
C LYS A 232 21.54 -13.77 9.98
N VAL A 233 22.03 -12.96 10.91
CA VAL A 233 22.09 -11.50 10.74
C VAL A 233 23.00 -11.11 9.58
N LYS A 234 24.10 -11.83 9.36
CA LYS A 234 25.00 -11.63 8.20
C LYS A 234 24.28 -11.90 6.87
N GLU A 235 23.50 -12.98 6.78
CA GLU A 235 22.70 -13.28 5.59
C GLU A 235 21.60 -12.24 5.36
N ILE A 236 20.88 -11.84 6.41
CA ILE A 236 19.88 -10.76 6.35
C ILE A 236 20.51 -9.47 5.81
N ARG A 237 21.66 -9.06 6.35
CA ARG A 237 22.40 -7.88 5.86
C ARG A 237 22.80 -8.01 4.40
N LYS A 238 23.25 -9.19 3.96
CA LYS A 238 23.61 -9.45 2.56
C LYS A 238 22.40 -9.28 1.65
N ILE A 239 21.24 -9.82 2.02
CA ILE A 239 20.00 -9.67 1.24
C ILE A 239 19.57 -8.20 1.21
N ALA A 240 19.60 -7.49 2.34
CA ALA A 240 19.27 -6.07 2.40
C ALA A 240 20.16 -5.21 1.49
N LYS A 241 21.46 -5.49 1.41
CA LYS A 241 22.36 -4.82 0.45
C LYS A 241 21.96 -5.04 -1.00
N VAL A 242 21.47 -6.24 -1.35
CA VAL A 242 20.96 -6.51 -2.71
C VAL A 242 19.68 -5.74 -2.97
N ILE A 243 18.74 -5.73 -2.01
CA ILE A 243 17.48 -4.98 -2.11
C ILE A 243 17.75 -3.47 -2.28
N LYS A 244 18.68 -2.92 -1.50
CA LYS A 244 19.06 -1.50 -1.54
C LYS A 244 19.43 -1.03 -2.95
N ASN A 245 20.09 -1.89 -3.75
CA ASN A 245 20.46 -1.55 -5.14
C ASN A 245 19.27 -1.50 -6.11
N SER A 246 18.08 -1.92 -5.69
CA SER A 246 16.86 -1.95 -6.51
C SER A 246 15.71 -1.23 -5.82
N ILE A 247 15.98 -0.48 -4.75
CA ILE A 247 14.93 0.11 -3.92
C ILE A 247 14.29 1.34 -4.56
N TYR A 248 14.96 1.95 -5.54
CA TYR A 248 14.41 3.01 -6.40
C TYR A 248 13.12 2.58 -7.11
N ILE A 249 12.87 1.27 -7.24
CA ILE A 249 11.62 0.73 -7.78
C ILE A 249 10.39 1.16 -6.93
N PHE A 250 10.59 1.50 -5.66
CA PHE A 250 9.56 2.00 -4.76
C PHE A 250 9.55 3.54 -4.63
N GLU A 251 10.29 4.26 -5.48
CA GLU A 251 10.32 5.72 -5.45
C GLU A 251 8.91 6.29 -5.68
N GLY A 252 8.51 7.28 -4.87
CA GLY A 252 7.16 7.85 -4.88
C GLY A 252 6.09 7.05 -4.13
N LEU A 253 6.42 5.89 -3.54
CA LEU A 253 5.47 5.09 -2.77
C LEU A 253 5.64 5.27 -1.26
N ASP A 254 4.77 6.10 -0.67
CA ASP A 254 4.81 6.43 0.76
C ASP A 254 4.70 5.20 1.68
N VAL A 255 3.92 4.18 1.26
CA VAL A 255 3.79 2.91 2.01
C VAL A 255 5.12 2.16 2.20
N PHE A 256 6.17 2.52 1.45
CA PHE A 256 7.49 1.89 1.56
C PHE A 256 8.56 2.78 2.20
N ILE A 257 8.25 4.02 2.62
CA ILE A 257 9.25 4.91 3.24
C ILE A 257 9.92 4.25 4.46
N GLU A 258 9.13 3.69 5.38
CA GLU A 258 9.67 3.00 6.55
C GLU A 258 10.45 1.73 6.15
N TYR A 259 9.96 0.98 5.16
CA TYR A 259 10.68 -0.18 4.62
C TYR A 259 12.07 0.22 4.08
N ILE A 260 12.14 1.33 3.34
CA ILE A 260 13.39 1.85 2.78
C ILE A 260 14.39 2.21 3.89
N ASP A 261 13.95 2.92 4.94
CA ASP A 261 14.79 3.22 6.11
C ASP A 261 15.29 1.93 6.78
N ILE A 262 14.40 0.97 7.01
CA ILE A 262 14.76 -0.33 7.60
C ILE A 262 15.83 -1.03 6.76
N ILE A 263 15.67 -1.09 5.44
CA ILE A 263 16.65 -1.72 4.55
C ILE A 263 17.99 -1.00 4.59
N ASP A 264 17.99 0.34 4.60
CA ASP A 264 19.23 1.12 4.71
C ASP A 264 19.97 0.78 6.01
N ARG A 265 19.27 0.85 7.14
CA ARG A 265 19.81 0.53 8.47
C ARG A 265 20.38 -0.89 8.53
N ILE A 266 19.63 -1.89 8.05
CA ILE A 266 20.09 -3.29 7.99
C ILE A 266 21.35 -3.41 7.14
N SER A 267 21.39 -2.77 5.97
CA SER A 267 22.52 -2.84 5.04
C SER A 267 23.82 -2.30 5.66
N ASN A 268 23.68 -1.33 6.56
CA ASN A 268 24.76 -0.57 7.20
C ASN A 268 25.17 -1.09 8.60
N TRP A 269 24.56 -2.16 9.12
CA TRP A 269 24.91 -2.70 10.43
C TRP A 269 26.42 -2.95 10.62
N ASP A 270 27.02 -2.30 11.64
CA ASP A 270 28.36 -2.63 12.13
C ASP A 270 28.27 -3.71 13.20
N PHE A 271 28.74 -4.92 12.87
CA PHE A 271 28.70 -6.07 13.77
C PHE A 271 29.64 -6.00 14.98
N ARG A 272 30.57 -5.04 14.99
CA ARG A 272 31.39 -4.76 16.17
C ARG A 272 30.57 -4.08 17.25
N GLU A 273 29.62 -3.25 16.84
CA GLU A 273 28.89 -2.35 17.72
C GLU A 273 27.43 -2.70 17.95
N ILE A 274 26.76 -3.34 16.99
CA ILE A 274 25.33 -3.58 17.11
C ILE A 274 25.00 -4.66 18.16
N ASN A 275 24.01 -4.35 18.99
CA ASN A 275 23.49 -5.27 20.00
C ASN A 275 22.28 -6.05 19.47
N LEU A 276 21.96 -7.15 20.16
CA LEU A 276 20.86 -8.04 19.80
C LEU A 276 19.49 -7.33 19.86
N GLY A 277 19.27 -6.44 20.81
CA GLY A 277 18.02 -5.71 20.99
C GLY A 277 17.69 -4.78 19.83
N THR A 278 18.68 -4.06 19.30
CA THR A 278 18.52 -3.21 18.12
C THR A 278 18.15 -4.05 16.89
N ILE A 279 18.82 -5.20 16.70
CA ILE A 279 18.50 -6.12 15.60
C ILE A 279 17.08 -6.65 15.74
N GLU A 280 16.73 -7.13 16.93
CA GLU A 280 15.39 -7.69 17.22
C GLU A 280 14.30 -6.65 16.96
N SER A 281 14.48 -5.41 17.44
CA SER A 281 13.53 -4.32 17.24
C SER A 281 13.32 -4.01 15.76
N ILE A 282 14.40 -3.79 14.99
CA ILE A 282 14.30 -3.48 13.55
C ILE A 282 13.65 -4.64 12.78
N LEU A 283 14.06 -5.88 13.06
CA LEU A 283 13.51 -7.05 12.38
C LEU A 283 12.07 -7.35 12.78
N LYS A 284 11.65 -6.94 13.98
CA LYS A 284 10.28 -7.08 14.44
C LYS A 284 9.36 -6.14 13.66
N THR A 285 9.73 -4.87 13.52
CA THR A 285 9.02 -3.91 12.66
C THR A 285 8.90 -4.43 11.23
N LEU A 286 10.00 -4.90 10.66
CA LEU A 286 10.01 -5.50 9.32
C LEU A 286 9.02 -6.68 9.22
N LYS A 287 8.97 -7.55 10.23
CA LYS A 287 8.09 -8.72 10.25
C LYS A 287 6.61 -8.35 10.44
N GLU A 288 6.31 -7.36 11.27
CA GLU A 288 4.94 -6.96 11.60
C GLU A 288 4.28 -6.19 10.46
N ASN A 289 5.01 -5.24 9.88
CA ASN A 289 4.47 -4.37 8.83
C ASN A 289 4.63 -5.01 7.43
N TYR A 290 5.70 -5.77 7.20
CA TYR A 290 6.09 -6.25 5.87
C TYR A 290 6.44 -7.75 5.85
N GLY A 291 5.90 -8.61 6.73
CA GLY A 291 6.38 -10.00 6.94
C GLY A 291 5.37 -11.13 6.77
#